data_AF-A0AAE2BQC4-F1
#
_entry.id   AF-A0AAE2BQC4-F1
#
_cell.length_a   1.000
_cell.length_b   1.000
_cell.length_c   1.000
_cell.angle_alpha   90.00
_cell.angle_beta   90.00
_cell.angle_gamma   90.00
#
_symmetry.space_group_name_H-M   'P 1'
#
loop_
_entity.id
_entity.type
_entity.pdbx_description
1 polymer ?
#
loop_
_entity_poly.entity_id
_entity_poly.type
_entity_poly.pdbx_seq_one_letter_code
_entity_poly.pdbx_strand_id
1 'polypeptide(L)'
;MITIIVKGELIENVVMKGNYQVDSLTYSFPYPMIPMLLLALLLEFVHRLMSMWRSMYEFHQVQTHIVQQLKYLNCIPSTDPTSEIHRQSTLQLELEAQQWHLSFCNLMKAQRDYIQSLTGWLRLSLFQVGNNPISKTKQDSAIYSFCEEWQLTINNAPDKVASEGIKSFLSMIHAIVVQQAEEQKQKRRSESVFKELEEGG
;
A
#
# COMPACT_ATOMS: atom_id res chain seq x y z
N MET A 1 3.94 -1.13 8.63
CA MET A 1 2.64 -1.81 8.41
C MET A 1 2.09 -2.40 9.70
N ILE A 2 2.81 -3.29 10.39
CA ILE A 2 2.40 -3.86 11.69
C ILE A 2 2.11 -2.77 12.75
N THR A 3 2.96 -1.75 12.89
CA THR A 3 2.73 -0.63 13.82
C THR A 3 1.47 0.19 13.49
N ILE A 4 1.09 0.28 12.21
CA ILE A 4 -0.12 0.98 11.76
C ILE A 4 -1.36 0.13 12.07
N ILE A 5 -1.29 -1.19 11.87
CA ILE A 5 -2.36 -2.14 12.20
C ILE A 5 -2.59 -2.18 13.72
N VAL A 6 -1.53 -2.30 14.52
CA VAL A 6 -1.60 -2.33 15.99
C VAL A 6 -2.15 -1.02 16.55
N LYS A 7 -1.75 0.13 16.01
CA LYS A 7 -2.31 1.43 16.42
C LYS A 7 -3.76 1.60 15.94
N GLY A 8 -4.11 1.07 14.76
CA GLY A 8 -5.48 0.97 14.27
C GLY A 8 -6.41 0.25 15.25
N GLU A 9 -6.00 -0.94 15.70
CA GLU A 9 -6.74 -1.72 16.70
C GLU A 9 -6.84 -0.97 18.04
N LEU A 10 -5.86 -0.13 18.39
CA LEU A 10 -5.91 0.71 19.58
C LEU A 10 -7.03 1.76 19.48
N ILE A 11 -7.24 2.38 18.31
CA ILE A 11 -8.34 3.33 18.07
C ILE A 11 -9.67 2.62 18.19
N GLU A 12 -9.81 1.46 17.56
CA GLU A 12 -11.05 0.68 17.63
C GLU A 12 -11.38 0.34 19.08
N ASN A 13 -10.39 -0.03 19.88
CA ASN A 13 -10.58 -0.27 21.31
C ASN A 13 -10.90 1.01 22.09
N VAL A 14 -10.21 2.13 21.86
CA VAL A 14 -10.47 3.41 22.57
C VAL A 14 -11.85 3.97 22.21
N VAL A 15 -12.22 3.91 20.93
CA VAL A 15 -13.48 4.44 20.43
C VAL A 15 -14.62 3.48 20.73
N MET A 16 -14.50 2.17 20.53
CA MET A 16 -15.62 1.22 20.71
C MET A 16 -15.79 0.70 22.15
N LYS A 17 -14.72 0.64 22.97
CA LYS A 17 -14.81 0.22 24.38
C LYS A 17 -14.87 1.39 25.37
N GLY A 18 -14.71 2.63 24.91
CA GLY A 18 -15.14 3.78 25.70
C GLY A 18 -16.65 3.73 25.81
N ASN A 19 -17.18 3.34 26.98
CA ASN A 19 -18.62 3.21 27.26
C ASN A 19 -19.43 4.41 26.74
N TYR A 20 -20.01 4.29 25.55
CA TYR A 20 -21.10 5.16 25.13
C TYR A 20 -22.36 4.70 25.86
N GLN A 21 -22.56 5.19 27.08
CA GLN A 21 -23.93 5.39 27.51
C GLN A 21 -24.47 6.54 26.68
N VAL A 22 -25.23 6.18 25.64
CA VAL A 22 -26.16 7.08 24.96
C VAL A 22 -27.33 7.33 25.91
N ASP A 23 -27.07 7.94 27.06
CA ASP A 23 -28.12 8.30 28.02
C ASP A 23 -28.34 9.82 27.98
N SER A 24 -29.47 10.17 27.34
CA SER A 24 -30.36 11.28 27.68
C SER A 24 -29.75 12.68 27.80
N LEU A 25 -29.38 13.29 26.66
CA LEU A 25 -29.51 14.74 26.47
C LEU A 25 -30.00 15.05 25.06
N THR A 26 -31.19 14.55 24.73
CA THR A 26 -31.87 14.78 23.43
C THR A 26 -32.51 16.17 23.33
N TYR A 27 -32.41 17.06 24.31
CA TYR A 27 -33.14 18.32 24.25
C TYR A 27 -32.30 19.53 24.69
N SER A 28 -31.97 20.35 23.68
CA SER A 28 -31.61 21.78 23.70
C SER A 28 -30.23 22.14 23.20
N PHE A 29 -29.92 21.90 21.92
CA PHE A 29 -29.11 22.82 21.08
C PHE A 29 -29.40 22.51 19.59
N PRO A 30 -29.41 23.49 18.66
CA PRO A 30 -29.90 23.26 17.30
C PRO A 30 -28.94 22.50 16.38
N TYR A 31 -27.69 22.22 16.79
CA TYR A 31 -26.69 21.56 15.92
C TYR A 31 -25.72 20.61 16.65
N PRO A 32 -26.14 19.43 17.15
CA PRO A 32 -25.25 18.35 17.57
C PRO A 32 -24.99 17.30 16.47
N MET A 33 -25.63 17.43 15.29
CA MET A 33 -25.56 16.41 14.24
C MET A 33 -24.22 16.39 13.50
N ILE A 34 -23.55 17.53 13.32
CA ILE A 34 -22.30 17.63 12.56
C ILE A 34 -21.12 16.93 13.27
N PRO A 35 -20.87 17.14 14.59
CA PRO A 35 -19.79 16.45 15.30
C PRO A 35 -20.00 14.93 15.39
N MET A 36 -21.24 14.48 15.59
CA MET A 36 -21.58 13.06 15.70
C MET A 36 -21.46 12.34 14.35
N LEU A 37 -21.92 12.96 13.25
CA LEU A 37 -21.74 12.43 11.90
C LEU A 37 -20.26 12.33 11.53
N LEU A 38 -19.46 13.30 11.98
CA LEU A 38 -18.02 13.30 11.72
C LEU A 38 -17.28 12.19 12.47
N LEU A 39 -17.62 11.97 13.75
CA LEU A 39 -17.04 10.86 14.52
C LEU A 39 -17.38 9.51 13.86
N ALA A 40 -18.62 9.35 13.39
CA ALA A 40 -19.05 8.16 12.68
C ALA A 40 -18.28 7.95 11.36
N LEU A 41 -18.11 9.01 10.56
CA LEU A 41 -17.36 8.96 9.30
C LEU A 41 -15.87 8.65 9.53
N LEU A 42 -15.27 9.24 10.57
CA LEU A 42 -13.90 8.96 10.96
C LEU A 42 -13.73 7.48 11.38
N LEU A 43 -14.70 6.96 12.15
CA LEU A 43 -14.68 5.58 12.62
C LEU A 43 -14.82 4.60 11.46
N GLU A 44 -15.78 4.84 10.55
CA GLU A 44 -15.97 4.02 9.35
C GLU A 44 -14.71 4.04 8.46
N PHE A 45 -14.09 5.21 8.31
CA PHE A 45 -12.86 5.35 7.56
C PHE A 45 -11.69 4.57 8.18
N VAL A 46 -11.46 4.73 9.50
CA VAL A 46 -10.43 3.99 10.23
C VAL A 46 -10.66 2.49 10.08
N HIS A 47 -11.92 2.04 10.17
CA HIS A 47 -12.28 0.65 10.01
C HIS A 47 -11.98 0.12 8.60
N ARG A 48 -12.40 0.84 7.54
CA ARG A 48 -12.11 0.48 6.14
C ARG A 48 -10.62 0.44 5.86
N LEU A 49 -9.87 1.38 6.42
CA LEU A 49 -8.43 1.45 6.21
C LEU A 49 -7.70 0.32 6.94
N MET A 50 -8.11 -0.03 8.17
CA MET A 50 -7.61 -1.21 8.87
C MET A 50 -7.86 -2.50 8.09
N SER A 51 -9.07 -2.65 7.54
CA SER A 51 -9.41 -3.79 6.69
C SER A 51 -8.47 -3.88 5.49
N MET A 52 -8.25 -2.77 4.78
CA MET A 52 -7.31 -2.71 3.65
C MET A 52 -5.88 -3.10 4.07
N TRP A 53 -5.38 -2.57 5.20
CA TRP A 53 -4.03 -2.91 5.69
C TRP A 53 -3.90 -4.37 6.11
N ARG A 54 -4.93 -4.95 6.72
CA ARG A 54 -4.96 -6.36 7.10
C ARG A 54 -4.90 -7.24 5.86
N SER A 55 -5.71 -6.95 4.83
CA SER A 55 -5.63 -7.66 3.55
C SER A 55 -4.25 -7.53 2.91
N MET A 56 -3.67 -6.31 2.88
CA MET A 56 -2.34 -6.12 2.31
C MET A 56 -1.25 -6.90 3.06
N TYR A 57 -1.37 -7.00 4.39
CA TYR A 57 -0.48 -7.81 5.21
C TYR A 57 -0.62 -9.31 4.91
N GLU A 58 -1.84 -9.82 4.80
CA GLU A 58 -2.11 -11.23 4.42
C GLU A 58 -1.51 -11.55 3.06
N PHE A 59 -1.74 -10.70 2.05
CA PHE A 59 -1.13 -10.88 0.73
C PHE A 59 0.40 -10.83 0.79
N HIS A 60 0.98 -9.92 1.58
CA HIS A 60 2.43 -9.83 1.73
C HIS A 60 3.00 -11.08 2.41
N GLN A 61 2.29 -11.69 3.36
CA GLN A 61 2.70 -12.97 3.95
C GLN A 61 2.74 -14.08 2.90
N VAL A 62 1.69 -14.18 2.07
CA VAL A 62 1.62 -15.17 0.98
C VAL A 62 2.76 -14.93 -0.03
N GLN A 63 2.96 -13.70 -0.48
CA GLN A 63 4.06 -13.33 -1.39
C GLN A 63 5.44 -13.68 -0.78
N THR A 64 5.64 -13.37 0.50
CA THR A 64 6.89 -13.68 1.20
C THR A 64 7.11 -15.18 1.28
N HIS A 65 6.06 -15.95 1.59
CA HIS A 65 6.13 -17.40 1.62
C HIS A 65 6.51 -17.98 0.25
N ILE A 66 5.88 -17.50 -0.83
CA ILE A 66 6.23 -17.90 -2.20
C ILE A 66 7.70 -17.60 -2.49
N VAL A 67 8.17 -16.38 -2.22
CA VAL A 67 9.58 -15.99 -2.42
C VAL A 67 10.54 -16.86 -1.61
N GLN A 68 10.17 -17.24 -0.39
CA GLN A 68 10.98 -18.16 0.43
C GLN A 68 11.04 -19.56 -0.19
N GLN A 69 9.94 -20.09 -0.71
CA GLN A 69 9.92 -21.38 -1.41
C GLN A 69 10.79 -21.35 -2.67
N LEU A 70 10.77 -20.25 -3.43
CA LEU A 70 11.59 -20.08 -4.63
C LEU A 70 13.10 -20.19 -4.35
N LYS A 71 13.56 -19.83 -3.15
CA LYS A 71 14.99 -19.97 -2.77
C LYS A 71 15.47 -21.41 -2.73
N TYR A 72 14.56 -22.37 -2.55
CA TYR A 72 14.88 -23.80 -2.47
C TYR A 72 14.64 -24.53 -3.80
N LEU A 73 14.13 -23.84 -4.82
CA LEU A 73 14.09 -24.39 -6.17
C LEU A 73 15.52 -24.39 -6.71
N ASN A 74 16.11 -25.59 -6.77
CA ASN A 74 17.31 -25.82 -7.56
C ASN A 74 16.96 -25.65 -9.03
N CYS A 75 17.06 -24.42 -9.54
CA CYS A 75 16.91 -24.15 -10.95
C CYS A 75 18.13 -24.74 -11.67
N ILE A 76 17.97 -25.94 -12.22
CA ILE A 76 18.92 -26.45 -13.21
C ILE A 76 18.83 -25.48 -14.39
N PRO A 77 19.94 -24.82 -14.79
CA PRO A 77 19.93 -23.94 -15.95
C PRO A 77 19.42 -24.74 -17.14
N SER A 78 18.29 -24.32 -17.71
CA SER A 78 17.78 -24.96 -18.91
C SER A 78 18.77 -24.73 -20.05
N THR A 79 19.16 -25.79 -20.74
CA THR A 79 19.83 -25.70 -22.04
C THR A 79 18.85 -25.37 -23.17
N ASP A 80 17.54 -25.42 -22.91
CA ASP A 80 16.54 -25.09 -23.90
C ASP A 80 16.47 -23.58 -24.13
N PRO A 81 16.39 -23.12 -25.39
CA PRO A 81 16.28 -21.71 -25.71
C PRO A 81 14.98 -21.13 -25.15
N THR A 82 15.02 -19.84 -24.79
CA THR A 82 13.83 -19.09 -24.34
C THR A 82 12.69 -19.22 -25.36
N SER A 83 11.56 -19.80 -24.93
CA SER A 83 10.35 -19.90 -25.74
C SER A 83 9.62 -18.56 -25.83
N GLU A 84 8.80 -18.37 -26.87
CA GLU A 84 7.98 -17.16 -26.99
C GLU A 84 7.00 -17.00 -25.82
N ILE A 85 6.49 -18.10 -25.26
CA ILE A 85 5.63 -18.10 -24.06
C ILE A 85 6.41 -17.61 -22.84
N HIS A 86 7.65 -18.06 -22.64
CA HIS A 86 8.50 -17.56 -21.55
C HIS A 86 8.73 -16.06 -21.69
N ARG A 87 9.04 -15.58 -22.90
CA ARG A 87 9.26 -14.15 -23.17
C ARG A 87 8.02 -13.30 -22.88
N GLN A 88 6.85 -13.74 -23.37
CA GLN A 88 5.58 -13.05 -23.09
C GLN A 88 5.25 -13.02 -21.60
N SER A 89 5.52 -14.13 -20.89
CA SER A 89 5.31 -14.21 -19.45
C SER A 89 6.22 -13.25 -18.67
N THR A 90 7.50 -13.15 -19.06
CA THR A 90 8.45 -12.20 -18.45
C THR A 90 8.05 -10.74 -18.73
N LEU A 91 7.59 -10.43 -19.93
CA LEU A 91 7.07 -9.08 -20.26
C LEU A 91 5.82 -8.73 -19.45
N GLN A 92 4.87 -9.65 -19.32
CA GLN A 92 3.69 -9.42 -18.49
C GLN A 92 4.09 -9.18 -17.03
N LEU A 93 5.03 -9.97 -16.52
CA LEU A 93 5.56 -9.79 -15.17
C LEU A 93 6.21 -8.40 -14.99
N GLU A 94 6.95 -7.91 -15.99
CA GLU A 94 7.53 -6.56 -15.97
C GLU A 94 6.44 -5.49 -15.85
N LEU A 95 5.40 -5.57 -16.68
CA LEU A 95 4.28 -4.64 -16.67
C LEU A 95 3.53 -4.64 -15.33
N GLU A 96 3.22 -5.81 -14.79
CA GLU A 96 2.56 -5.93 -13.49
C GLU A 96 3.44 -5.38 -12.35
N ALA A 97 4.76 -5.64 -12.40
CA ALA A 97 5.70 -5.10 -11.41
C ALA A 97 5.82 -3.56 -11.49
N GLN A 98 5.78 -2.98 -12.69
CA GLN A 98 5.71 -1.52 -12.89
C GLN A 98 4.42 -0.95 -12.30
N GLN A 99 3.28 -1.58 -12.61
CA GLN A 99 1.98 -1.13 -12.10
C GLN A 99 1.90 -1.24 -10.57
N TRP A 100 2.47 -2.31 -10.01
CA TRP A 100 2.58 -2.50 -8.56
C TRP A 100 3.41 -1.38 -7.91
N HIS A 101 4.58 -1.05 -8.47
CA HIS A 101 5.43 0.05 -7.97
C HIS A 101 4.70 1.40 -7.97
N LEU A 102 4.06 1.73 -9.08
CA LEU A 102 3.30 2.98 -9.23
C LEU A 102 2.13 3.03 -8.24
N SER A 103 1.36 1.95 -8.14
CA SER A 103 0.21 1.85 -7.24
C SER A 103 0.64 1.98 -5.77
N PHE A 104 1.75 1.36 -5.39
CA PHE A 104 2.33 1.49 -4.06
C PHE A 104 2.70 2.94 -3.73
N CYS A 105 3.41 3.63 -4.64
CA CYS A 105 3.81 5.02 -4.43
C CYS A 105 2.59 5.95 -4.32
N ASN A 106 1.58 5.75 -5.19
CA ASN A 106 0.35 6.53 -5.17
C ASN A 106 -0.46 6.30 -3.89
N LEU A 107 -0.55 5.06 -3.42
CA LEU A 107 -1.23 4.72 -2.16
C LEU A 107 -0.58 5.42 -0.98
N MET A 108 0.76 5.33 -0.86
CA MET A 108 1.49 5.97 0.24
C MET A 108 1.33 7.49 0.23
N LYS A 109 1.36 8.11 -0.96
CA LYS A 109 1.11 9.54 -1.11
C LYS A 109 -0.32 9.92 -0.70
N ALA A 110 -1.32 9.22 -1.24
CA ALA A 110 -2.72 9.49 -0.93
C ALA A 110 -3.02 9.36 0.57
N GLN A 111 -2.43 8.38 1.24
CA GLN A 111 -2.56 8.21 2.69
C GLN A 111 -1.96 9.38 3.49
N ARG A 112 -0.77 9.86 3.10
CA ARG A 112 -0.12 11.01 3.75
C ARG A 112 -0.96 12.27 3.56
N ASP A 113 -1.36 12.56 2.32
CA ASP A 113 -2.16 13.75 1.97
C ASP A 113 -3.50 13.74 2.72
N TYR A 114 -4.14 12.56 2.81
CA TYR A 114 -5.38 12.39 3.54
C TYR A 114 -5.22 12.65 5.05
N ILE A 115 -4.26 12.01 5.72
CA ILE A 115 -4.05 12.16 7.17
C ILE A 115 -3.65 13.59 7.51
N GLN A 116 -2.87 14.24 6.66
CA GLN A 116 -2.54 15.65 6.81
C GLN A 116 -3.78 16.54 6.71
N SER A 117 -4.65 16.30 5.73
CA SER A 117 -5.90 17.04 5.55
C SER A 117 -6.85 16.83 6.73
N LEU A 118 -7.00 15.58 7.20
CA LEU A 118 -7.82 15.22 8.35
C LEU A 118 -7.32 15.87 9.64
N THR A 119 -6.02 15.77 9.92
CA THR A 119 -5.40 16.37 11.12
C THR A 119 -5.53 17.88 11.10
N GLY A 120 -5.30 18.51 9.94
CA GLY A 120 -5.49 19.94 9.74
C GLY A 120 -6.95 20.37 9.95
N TRP A 121 -7.89 19.65 9.36
CA TRP A 121 -9.31 19.91 9.53
C TRP A 121 -9.75 19.76 11.00
N LEU A 122 -9.33 18.70 11.70
CA LEU A 122 -9.62 18.50 13.13
C LEU A 122 -9.05 19.64 13.97
N ARG A 123 -7.83 20.10 13.65
CA ARG A 123 -7.21 21.23 14.35
C ARG A 123 -8.06 22.51 14.23
N LEU A 124 -8.55 22.81 13.02
CA LEU A 124 -9.39 23.98 12.79
C LEU A 124 -10.75 23.84 13.49
N SER A 125 -11.39 22.67 13.36
CA SER A 125 -12.71 22.39 13.92
C SER A 125 -12.73 22.40 15.45
N LEU A 126 -11.73 21.79 16.09
CA LEU A 126 -11.68 21.64 17.55
C LEU A 126 -11.11 22.87 18.27
N PHE A 127 -10.19 23.61 17.65
CA PHE A 127 -9.47 24.70 18.34
C PHE A 127 -9.75 26.10 17.80
N GLN A 128 -10.26 26.27 16.58
CA GLN A 128 -10.46 27.60 15.97
C GLN A 128 -11.93 27.99 15.79
N VAL A 129 -12.81 27.05 15.50
CA VAL A 129 -14.25 27.34 15.32
C VAL A 129 -15.04 27.28 16.64
N GLY A 130 -14.56 26.50 17.62
CA GLY A 130 -15.16 26.37 18.94
C GLY A 130 -14.68 27.43 19.95
N ASN A 131 -15.21 28.65 19.90
CA ASN A 131 -14.96 29.69 20.92
C ASN A 131 -15.68 29.45 22.27
N ASN A 132 -16.01 28.20 22.61
CA ASN A 132 -16.65 27.87 23.88
C ASN A 132 -15.72 27.01 24.75
N PRO A 133 -15.15 27.54 25.84
CA PRO A 133 -14.21 26.81 26.71
C PRO A 133 -14.82 25.60 27.44
N ILE A 134 -16.13 25.40 27.32
CA ILE A 134 -16.93 24.37 28.03
C ILE A 134 -17.02 23.06 27.24
N SER A 135 -16.75 23.04 25.93
CA SER A 135 -16.93 21.83 25.09
C SER A 135 -15.64 21.06 24.77
N LYS A 136 -14.50 21.41 25.38
CA LYS A 136 -13.24 20.66 25.21
C LYS A 136 -13.32 19.35 26.00
N THR A 137 -13.96 18.34 25.43
CA THR A 137 -14.04 17.03 26.09
C THR A 137 -12.67 16.35 26.03
N LYS A 138 -12.35 15.50 27.02
CA LYS A 138 -11.14 14.66 26.98
C LYS A 138 -11.06 13.80 25.71
N GLN A 139 -12.21 13.50 25.11
CA GLN A 139 -12.35 12.72 23.89
C GLN A 139 -11.87 13.46 22.65
N ASP A 140 -12.21 14.74 22.49
CA ASP A 140 -11.74 15.57 21.37
C ASP A 140 -10.21 15.68 21.36
N SER A 141 -9.62 15.81 22.56
CA SER A 141 -8.16 15.78 22.73
C SER A 141 -7.56 14.42 22.37
N ALA A 142 -8.23 13.31 22.69
CA ALA A 142 -7.72 11.97 22.39
C ALA A 142 -7.73 11.67 20.88
N ILE A 143 -8.79 12.08 20.17
CA ILE A 143 -8.91 11.91 18.72
C ILE A 143 -7.85 12.74 17.98
N TYR A 144 -7.64 13.98 18.41
CA TYR A 144 -6.63 14.85 17.83
C TYR A 144 -5.21 14.30 18.06
N SER A 145 -4.85 13.95 19.30
CA SER A 145 -3.55 13.35 19.63
C SER A 145 -3.29 12.06 18.84
N PHE A 146 -4.33 11.24 18.66
CA PHE A 146 -4.24 10.05 17.82
C PHE A 146 -3.93 10.41 16.36
N CYS A 147 -4.63 11.38 15.77
CA CYS A 147 -4.38 11.81 14.39
C CYS A 147 -2.96 12.37 14.20
N GLU A 148 -2.44 13.12 15.18
CA GLU A 148 -1.05 13.59 15.17
C GLU A 148 -0.05 12.42 15.24
N GLU A 149 -0.27 11.46 16.14
CA GLU A 149 0.58 10.29 16.26
C GLU A 149 0.54 9.41 15.00
N TRP A 150 -0.64 9.31 14.38
CA TRP A 150 -0.81 8.62 13.13
C TRP A 150 -0.10 9.35 11.99
N GLN A 151 -0.24 10.67 11.89
CA GLN A 151 0.48 11.49 10.94
C GLN A 151 2.00 11.30 11.09
N LEU A 152 2.51 11.24 12.32
CA LEU A 152 3.91 10.95 12.58
C LEU A 152 4.30 9.52 12.14
N THR A 153 3.46 8.53 12.42
CA THR A 153 3.71 7.13 12.09
C THR A 153 3.71 6.89 10.57
N ILE A 154 2.74 7.46 9.83
CA ILE A 154 2.72 7.39 8.36
C ILE A 154 3.91 8.17 7.80
N ASN A 155 4.30 9.28 8.43
CA ASN A 155 5.41 10.09 7.96
C ASN A 155 6.76 9.37 8.03
N ASN A 156 6.96 8.61 9.11
CA ASN A 156 8.15 7.81 9.38
C ASN A 156 8.07 6.37 8.83
N ALA A 157 7.04 6.05 8.04
CA ALA A 157 6.93 4.72 7.44
C ALA A 157 8.16 4.45 6.54
N PRO A 158 8.67 3.20 6.48
CA PRO A 158 9.81 2.83 5.63
C PRO A 158 9.38 2.64 4.16
N ASP A 159 8.46 3.46 3.66
CA ASP A 159 7.92 3.36 2.31
C ASP A 159 8.97 3.60 1.23
N LYS A 160 9.95 4.47 1.48
CA LYS A 160 11.11 4.64 0.59
C LYS A 160 11.91 3.36 0.40
N VAL A 161 12.20 2.65 1.50
CA VAL A 161 12.95 1.38 1.46
C VAL A 161 12.15 0.32 0.71
N ALA A 162 10.84 0.22 0.98
CA ALA A 162 9.96 -0.68 0.24
C ALA A 162 9.89 -0.32 -1.25
N SER A 163 9.74 0.96 -1.60
CA SER A 163 9.69 1.45 -2.98
C SER A 163 10.98 1.13 -3.74
N GLU A 164 12.14 1.36 -3.15
CA GLU A 164 13.44 1.00 -3.75
C GLU A 164 13.60 -0.53 -3.88
N GLY A 165 13.10 -1.31 -2.92
CA GLY A 165 13.07 -2.77 -3.03
C GLY A 165 12.26 -3.25 -4.23
N ILE A 166 11.06 -2.70 -4.43
CA ILE A 166 10.21 -3.01 -5.58
C ILE A 166 10.88 -2.58 -6.89
N LYS A 167 11.47 -1.38 -6.91
CA LYS A 167 12.18 -0.84 -8.08
C LYS A 167 13.40 -1.68 -8.46
N SER A 168 14.14 -2.18 -7.48
CA SER A 168 15.25 -3.11 -7.68
C SER A 168 14.77 -4.43 -8.28
N PHE A 169 13.67 -4.98 -7.75
CA PHE A 169 13.03 -6.17 -8.32
C PHE A 169 12.60 -5.96 -9.78
N LEU A 170 11.96 -4.83 -10.08
CA LEU A 170 11.63 -4.46 -11.45
C LEU A 170 12.86 -4.37 -12.36
N SER A 171 13.96 -3.79 -11.85
CA SER A 171 15.22 -3.68 -12.61
C SER A 171 15.80 -5.06 -12.95
N MET A 172 15.68 -6.04 -12.04
CA MET A 172 16.07 -7.43 -12.32
C MET A 172 15.21 -8.07 -13.39
N ILE A 173 13.88 -7.87 -13.35
CA ILE A 173 12.98 -8.38 -14.40
C ILE A 173 13.34 -7.77 -15.76
N HIS A 174 13.56 -6.45 -15.80
CA HIS A 174 13.95 -5.74 -17.01
C HIS A 174 15.25 -6.30 -17.62
N ALA A 175 16.24 -6.60 -16.80
CA ALA A 175 17.49 -7.23 -17.26
C ALA A 175 17.23 -8.59 -17.94
N ILE A 176 16.29 -9.40 -17.42
CA ILE A 176 15.89 -10.67 -18.04
C ILE A 176 15.19 -10.41 -19.39
N VAL A 177 14.30 -9.43 -19.47
CA VAL A 177 13.63 -9.06 -20.74
C VAL A 177 14.65 -8.67 -21.82
N VAL A 178 15.64 -7.85 -21.46
CA VAL A 178 16.72 -7.45 -22.37
C VAL A 178 17.54 -8.66 -22.82
N GLN A 179 17.86 -9.56 -21.90
CA GLN A 179 18.60 -10.80 -22.20
C GLN A 179 17.83 -11.69 -23.18
N GLN A 180 16.53 -11.91 -22.95
CA GLN A 180 15.67 -12.70 -23.83
C GLN A 180 15.55 -12.08 -25.23
N ALA A 181 15.53 -10.75 -25.34
CA ALA A 181 15.51 -10.06 -26.62
C ALA A 181 16.79 -10.26 -27.43
N GLU A 182 17.96 -10.23 -26.77
CA GLU A 182 19.24 -10.51 -27.42
C GLU A 182 19.36 -11.99 -27.82
N GLU A 183 18.92 -12.93 -26.98
CA GLU A 183 18.86 -14.36 -27.33
C GLU A 183 18.04 -14.61 -28.61
N GLN A 184 16.87 -13.98 -28.74
CA GLN A 184 16.06 -14.10 -29.96
C GLN A 184 16.77 -13.52 -31.19
N LYS A 185 17.48 -12.41 -31.04
CA LYS A 185 18.22 -11.79 -32.15
C LYS A 185 19.37 -12.67 -32.62
N GLN A 186 20.09 -13.30 -31.68
CA GLN A 186 21.15 -14.25 -32.00
C GLN A 186 20.60 -15.51 -32.69
N LYS A 187 19.46 -16.03 -32.20
CA LYS A 187 18.77 -17.16 -32.84
C LYS A 187 18.43 -16.87 -34.31
N ARG A 188 17.80 -15.72 -34.60
CA ARG A 188 17.44 -15.33 -35.98
C ARG A 188 18.65 -15.20 -36.89
N ARG A 189 19.78 -14.66 -36.37
CA ARG A 189 21.05 -14.58 -37.11
C ARG A 189 21.63 -15.95 -37.41
N SER A 190 21.58 -16.88 -36.45
CA SER A 190 22.05 -18.26 -36.66
C SER A 190 21.21 -18.98 -37.71
N GLU A 191 19.89 -18.81 -37.68
CA GLU A 191 18.97 -19.40 -38.65
C GLU A 191 19.18 -18.84 -40.07
N SER A 192 19.46 -17.54 -40.22
CA SER A 192 19.75 -16.94 -41.53
C SER A 192 21.07 -17.46 -42.11
N VAL A 193 22.14 -17.53 -41.29
CA VAL A 193 23.44 -18.05 -41.74
C VAL A 193 23.35 -19.52 -42.12
N PHE A 194 22.59 -20.33 -41.35
CA PHE A 194 22.38 -21.74 -41.67
C PHE A 194 21.66 -21.91 -43.01
N LYS A 195 20.63 -21.10 -43.26
CA LYS A 195 19.88 -21.13 -44.51
C LYS A 195 20.73 -20.73 -45.73
N GLU A 196 21.60 -19.73 -45.59
CA GLU A 196 22.56 -19.32 -46.63
C GLU A 196 23.56 -20.43 -46.96
N LEU A 197 23.98 -21.23 -45.97
CA LEU A 197 24.88 -22.37 -46.18
C LEU A 197 24.19 -23.54 -46.90
N GLU A 198 22.91 -23.80 -46.62
CA GLU A 198 22.13 -24.84 -47.31
C GLU A 198 21.77 -24.46 -48.75
N GLU A 199 21.53 -23.18 -49.03
CA GLU A 199 21.20 -22.70 -50.39
C GLU A 199 22.43 -22.51 -51.29
N GLY A 200 23.65 -22.49 -50.71
CA GLY A 200 24.90 -22.23 -51.42
C GLY A 200 25.79 -23.45 -51.70
N GLY A 201 25.39 -24.67 -51.30
CA GLY A 201 26.12 -25.94 -51.50
C GLY A 201 25.44 -26.88 -52.49
#